data_AF-A0A7V1PXT1-F1
#
_entry.id   AF-A0A7V1PXT1-F1
#
_cell.length_a   1.000
_cell.length_b   1.000
_cell.length_c   1.000
_cell.angle_alpha   90.00
_cell.angle_beta   90.00
_cell.angle_gamma   90.00
#
_symmetry.space_group_name_H-M   'P 1'
#
loop_
_entity.id
_entity.type
_entity.pdbx_description
1 polymer ?
#
loop_
_entity_poly.entity_id
_entity_poly.type
_entity_poly.pdbx_seq_one_letter_code
_entity_poly.pdbx_strand_id
1 'polypeptide(L)'
;MHDKGVIDKEEVYDSNWFSILSFPDELRFHDFDWRLPKKFDVRELTFPAIRYKKFLCTFAWEYDFMEQLPKTEAYDSNQTFRIPTADILTGEHNSHLISNSEAQRLIVQLINMAFELHMNRSDFRKYQMSNKVGYWLEKNKLEKDKFNKVLLVGKQKEKNWHYGISGAGKLYPFPVLMISSHIFFTQDGKTIIESNSIQHSAKRKQIKNWWNDVWRLKLLTFIKYLSNNEDSFYLEVGGEEKIKIASEPIHFLSKVSYDIPNENKLEKEAELDSINGFDENDEEILITE
;
A
#
# COMPACT_ATOMS: atom_id res chain seq x y z
N MET A 1 18.28 23.45 -27.71
CA MET A 1 17.30 22.38 -27.39
C MET A 1 18.05 21.07 -27.12
N HIS A 2 19.12 21.12 -26.31
CA HIS A 2 20.20 20.11 -26.36
C HIS A 2 20.43 19.26 -25.10
N ASP A 3 19.69 19.49 -24.00
CA ASP A 3 20.01 18.84 -22.71
C ASP A 3 18.90 17.88 -22.24
N LYS A 4 18.21 17.21 -23.17
CA LYS A 4 17.24 16.15 -22.83
C LYS A 4 17.52 14.95 -23.71
N GLY A 5 18.04 13.88 -23.13
CA GLY A 5 18.40 12.71 -23.92
C GLY A 5 18.68 11.47 -23.07
N VAL A 6 18.45 10.33 -23.70
CA VAL A 6 18.99 9.05 -23.23
C VAL A 6 20.49 9.04 -23.56
N ILE A 7 21.33 8.70 -22.59
CA ILE A 7 22.77 8.61 -22.75
C ILE A 7 23.23 7.17 -22.52
N ASP A 8 24.24 6.72 -23.26
CA ASP A 8 24.85 5.40 -23.10
C ASP A 8 25.73 5.39 -21.84
N LYS A 9 25.07 5.26 -20.70
CA LYS A 9 25.66 5.19 -19.38
C LYS A 9 24.88 4.18 -18.56
N GLU A 10 25.60 3.28 -17.88
CA GLU A 10 24.96 2.34 -16.98
C GLU A 10 24.44 3.07 -15.74
N GLU A 11 23.20 2.75 -15.36
CA GLU A 11 22.56 3.29 -14.16
C GLU A 11 21.70 2.22 -13.48
N VAL A 12 21.74 2.23 -12.15
CA VAL A 12 20.89 1.40 -11.30
C VAL A 12 19.65 2.20 -10.94
N TYR A 13 18.49 1.68 -11.34
CA TYR A 13 17.19 2.23 -11.02
C TYR A 13 16.56 1.49 -9.84
N ASP A 14 15.99 2.26 -8.91
CA ASP A 14 15.20 1.71 -7.82
C ASP A 14 13.74 1.65 -8.23
N SER A 15 13.15 0.49 -8.00
CA SER A 15 11.71 0.30 -8.15
C SER A 15 10.95 0.86 -6.95
N ASN A 16 9.62 0.80 -7.04
CA ASN A 16 8.72 0.94 -5.91
C ASN A 16 8.26 -0.42 -5.36
N TRP A 17 8.99 -1.49 -5.66
CA TRP A 17 8.68 -2.87 -5.28
C TRP A 17 9.61 -3.30 -4.16
N PHE A 18 9.02 -3.73 -3.05
CA PHE A 18 9.74 -4.21 -1.88
C PHE A 18 9.50 -5.72 -1.75
N SER A 19 10.57 -6.50 -1.81
CA SER A 19 10.47 -7.97 -1.84
C SER A 19 9.78 -8.51 -0.60
N ILE A 20 8.81 -9.40 -0.77
CA ILE A 20 8.31 -10.21 0.34
C ILE A 20 9.30 -11.36 0.52
N LEU A 21 10.01 -11.36 1.65
CA LEU A 21 11.10 -12.27 1.97
C LEU A 21 10.61 -13.63 2.47
N SER A 22 9.48 -13.63 3.20
CA SER A 22 8.85 -14.86 3.68
C SER A 22 7.36 -14.67 3.92
N PHE A 23 6.63 -15.79 3.81
CA PHE A 23 5.24 -15.93 4.20
C PHE A 23 5.14 -16.94 5.35
N PRO A 24 4.03 -16.94 6.09
CA PRO A 24 3.61 -18.09 6.91
C PRO A 24 3.58 -19.39 6.10
N ASP A 25 3.87 -20.51 6.77
CA ASP A 25 4.00 -21.82 6.12
C ASP A 25 2.68 -22.33 5.52
N GLU A 26 1.54 -21.96 6.12
CA GLU A 26 0.23 -22.48 5.74
C GLU A 26 -0.81 -21.37 5.58
N LEU A 27 -1.59 -21.44 4.49
CA LEU A 27 -2.87 -20.74 4.38
C LEU A 27 -3.96 -21.63 5.00
N ARG A 28 -4.68 -21.09 5.99
CA ARG A 28 -5.66 -21.82 6.80
C ARG A 28 -7.08 -21.43 6.44
N PHE A 29 -7.95 -22.42 6.38
CA PHE A 29 -9.38 -22.29 6.13
C PHE A 29 -10.13 -22.92 7.31
N HIS A 30 -10.44 -22.09 8.31
CA HIS A 30 -11.14 -22.53 9.52
C HIS A 30 -12.64 -22.68 9.25
N ASP A 31 -13.19 -23.88 9.46
CA ASP A 31 -14.63 -24.12 9.44
C ASP A 31 -15.26 -23.83 10.81
N PHE A 32 -15.44 -22.55 11.14
CA PHE A 32 -16.09 -22.16 12.40
C PHE A 32 -17.58 -22.53 12.48
N ASP A 33 -18.16 -23.09 11.41
CA ASP A 33 -19.57 -23.46 11.29
C ASP A 33 -20.48 -22.26 11.70
N TRP A 34 -21.45 -22.46 12.58
CA TRP A 34 -22.34 -21.40 13.07
C TRP A 34 -21.62 -20.32 13.90
N ARG A 35 -20.38 -20.56 14.36
CA ARG A 35 -19.61 -19.61 15.18
C ARG A 35 -19.07 -18.43 14.38
N LEU A 36 -19.10 -18.50 13.05
CA LEU A 36 -18.84 -17.37 12.17
C LEU A 36 -20.17 -16.89 11.54
N PRO A 37 -20.87 -15.94 12.18
CA PRO A 37 -22.20 -15.49 11.72
C PRO A 37 -22.14 -15.02 10.26
N LYS A 38 -23.14 -15.36 9.44
CA LYS A 38 -23.14 -15.07 7.99
C LYS A 38 -22.92 -13.59 7.64
N LYS A 39 -23.40 -12.67 8.49
CA LYS A 39 -23.30 -11.22 8.31
C LYS A 39 -22.16 -10.56 9.10
N PHE A 40 -21.32 -11.35 9.77
CA PHE A 40 -20.18 -10.83 10.50
C PHE A 40 -19.16 -10.24 9.53
N ASP A 41 -18.75 -9.00 9.77
CA ASP A 41 -17.71 -8.33 9.00
C ASP A 41 -16.34 -8.81 9.48
N VAL A 42 -15.75 -9.73 8.72
CA VAL A 42 -14.44 -10.31 9.04
C VAL A 42 -13.30 -9.29 9.02
N ARG A 43 -13.53 -8.08 8.48
CA ARG A 43 -12.54 -6.99 8.49
C ARG A 43 -12.37 -6.35 9.87
N GLU A 44 -13.28 -6.61 10.80
CA GLU A 44 -13.19 -6.15 12.19
C GLU A 44 -12.30 -7.06 13.06
N LEU A 45 -11.82 -8.19 12.50
CA LEU A 45 -10.91 -9.10 13.19
C LEU A 45 -9.53 -8.48 13.39
N THR A 46 -8.84 -8.92 14.44
CA THR A 46 -7.49 -8.43 14.80
C THR A 46 -6.46 -8.77 13.74
N PHE A 47 -6.64 -9.89 13.03
CA PHE A 47 -5.76 -10.33 11.96
C PHE A 47 -6.50 -10.39 10.62
N PRO A 48 -5.78 -10.23 9.51
CA PRO A 48 -6.31 -10.38 8.16
C PRO A 48 -7.06 -11.68 7.99
N ALA A 49 -8.33 -11.60 7.62
CA ALA A 49 -9.16 -12.77 7.39
C ALA A 49 -10.23 -12.46 6.35
N ILE A 50 -10.53 -13.45 5.51
CA ILE A 50 -11.49 -13.32 4.40
C ILE A 50 -12.49 -14.46 4.49
N ARG A 51 -13.77 -14.15 4.31
CA ARG A 51 -14.78 -15.20 4.16
C ARG A 51 -14.63 -15.86 2.78
N TYR A 52 -14.36 -17.16 2.78
CA TYR A 52 -14.32 -17.97 1.58
C TYR A 52 -15.29 -19.14 1.70
N LYS A 53 -16.42 -19.09 0.97
CA LYS A 53 -17.55 -20.02 1.14
C LYS A 53 -17.99 -20.05 2.61
N LYS A 54 -17.94 -21.21 3.27
CA LYS A 54 -18.22 -21.37 4.70
C LYS A 54 -17.02 -21.15 5.62
N PHE A 55 -15.81 -21.02 5.06
CA PHE A 55 -14.57 -20.94 5.82
C PHE A 55 -14.15 -19.50 6.09
N LEU A 56 -13.38 -19.32 7.17
CA LEU A 56 -12.52 -18.16 7.37
C LEU A 56 -11.13 -18.48 6.82
N CYS A 57 -10.75 -17.81 5.74
CA CYS A 57 -9.42 -17.91 5.12
C CYS A 57 -8.47 -16.89 5.75
N THR A 58 -7.35 -17.33 6.29
CA THR A 58 -6.37 -16.48 6.99
C THR A 58 -5.03 -17.20 7.13
N PHE A 59 -3.98 -16.47 7.49
CA PHE A 59 -2.74 -17.07 7.96
C PHE A 59 -2.74 -17.31 9.47
N ALA A 60 -3.60 -16.62 10.22
CA ALA A 60 -3.70 -16.75 11.66
C ALA A 60 -4.13 -18.15 12.08
N TRP A 61 -3.86 -18.50 13.33
CA TRP A 61 -4.36 -19.72 13.93
C TRP A 61 -5.80 -19.54 14.42
N GLU A 62 -6.52 -20.65 14.60
CA GLU A 62 -7.90 -20.61 15.12
C GLU A 62 -8.01 -19.91 16.47
N TYR A 63 -6.98 -20.02 17.32
CA TYR A 63 -6.95 -19.44 18.65
C TYR A 63 -6.78 -17.92 18.65
N ASP A 64 -6.24 -17.36 17.56
CA ASP A 64 -6.05 -15.91 17.41
C ASP A 64 -7.39 -15.16 17.37
N PHE A 65 -8.50 -15.87 17.11
CA PHE A 65 -9.85 -15.30 17.04
C PHE A 65 -10.73 -15.65 18.24
N MET A 66 -10.19 -16.35 19.26
CA MET A 66 -11.01 -16.89 20.35
C MET A 66 -11.78 -15.82 21.13
N GLU A 67 -11.18 -14.64 21.28
CA GLU A 67 -11.81 -13.52 21.99
C GLU A 67 -12.83 -12.76 21.14
N GLN A 68 -12.73 -12.84 19.81
CA GLN A 68 -13.56 -12.06 18.87
C GLN A 68 -14.71 -12.87 18.27
N LEU A 69 -14.59 -14.20 18.22
CA LEU A 69 -15.59 -15.09 17.67
C LEU A 69 -16.23 -15.96 18.77
N PRO A 70 -17.56 -16.03 18.84
CA PRO A 70 -18.27 -16.68 19.95
C PRO A 70 -17.97 -18.18 20.05
N LYS A 71 -17.68 -18.66 21.28
CA LYS A 71 -17.61 -20.10 21.63
C LYS A 71 -16.62 -20.90 20.77
N THR A 72 -15.55 -20.22 20.35
CA THR A 72 -14.45 -20.82 19.59
C THR A 72 -13.40 -21.46 20.50
N GLU A 73 -13.50 -21.33 21.84
CA GLU A 73 -12.58 -22.02 22.77
C GLU A 73 -12.68 -23.55 22.66
N ALA A 74 -13.82 -24.06 22.18
CA ALA A 74 -14.06 -25.48 21.92
C ALA A 74 -13.90 -25.86 20.43
N TYR A 75 -13.21 -25.04 19.64
CA TYR A 75 -12.94 -25.32 18.23
C TYR A 75 -12.00 -26.52 18.09
N ASP A 76 -12.32 -27.43 17.16
CA ASP A 76 -11.48 -28.58 16.83
C ASP A 76 -10.58 -28.23 15.65
N SER A 77 -9.26 -28.17 15.90
CA SER A 77 -8.24 -27.88 14.88
C SER A 77 -8.33 -28.79 13.65
N ASN A 78 -8.88 -30.01 13.77
CA ASN A 78 -9.08 -30.92 12.64
C ASN A 78 -10.12 -30.40 11.63
N GLN A 79 -10.92 -29.39 11.99
CA GLN A 79 -11.86 -28.73 11.10
C GLN A 79 -11.21 -27.64 10.23
N THR A 80 -9.91 -27.40 10.40
CA THR A 80 -9.14 -26.46 9.58
C THR A 80 -8.53 -27.19 8.39
N PHE A 81 -8.86 -26.73 7.18
CA PHE A 81 -8.11 -27.12 6.00
C PHE A 81 -6.86 -26.26 5.89
N ARG A 82 -5.70 -26.88 5.71
CA ARG A 82 -4.40 -26.21 5.62
C ARG A 82 -3.78 -26.49 4.26
N ILE A 83 -3.29 -25.44 3.63
CA ILE A 83 -2.63 -25.54 2.34
C ILE A 83 -1.24 -24.91 2.50
N PRO A 84 -0.15 -25.63 2.20
CA PRO A 84 1.18 -25.03 2.23
C PRO A 84 1.24 -23.80 1.32
N THR A 85 1.70 -22.68 1.88
CA THR A 85 1.80 -21.43 1.15
C THR A 85 2.78 -21.55 -0.02
N ALA A 86 3.87 -22.30 0.17
CA ALA A 86 4.85 -22.58 -0.87
C ALA A 86 4.20 -23.20 -2.12
N ASP A 87 3.36 -24.23 -1.96
CA ASP A 87 2.65 -24.89 -3.07
C ASP A 87 1.73 -23.92 -3.84
N ILE A 88 1.13 -22.95 -3.14
CA ILE A 88 0.31 -21.91 -3.78
C ILE A 88 1.20 -20.98 -4.62
N LEU A 89 2.35 -20.58 -4.10
CA LEU A 89 3.28 -19.65 -4.75
C LEU A 89 4.03 -20.29 -5.93
N THR A 90 4.39 -21.57 -5.86
CA THR A 90 5.05 -22.30 -6.95
C THR A 90 4.09 -22.78 -8.03
N GLY A 91 2.79 -22.82 -7.72
CA GLY A 91 1.76 -23.36 -8.62
C GLY A 91 1.57 -24.87 -8.51
N GLU A 92 2.31 -25.55 -7.63
CA GLU A 92 2.21 -26.99 -7.37
C GLU A 92 0.97 -27.38 -6.53
N HIS A 93 0.20 -26.38 -6.12
CA HIS A 93 -1.07 -26.50 -5.42
C HIS A 93 -2.01 -27.53 -6.05
N ASN A 94 -2.36 -28.56 -5.27
CA ASN A 94 -3.35 -29.56 -5.62
C ASN A 94 -4.39 -29.71 -4.49
N SER A 95 -5.39 -28.83 -4.48
CA SER A 95 -6.51 -28.89 -3.54
C SER A 95 -7.85 -28.87 -4.28
N HIS A 96 -8.78 -29.72 -3.85
CA HIS A 96 -10.17 -29.69 -4.32
C HIS A 96 -10.98 -28.53 -3.72
N LEU A 97 -10.48 -27.88 -2.67
CA LEU A 97 -11.19 -26.81 -1.95
C LEU A 97 -11.30 -25.51 -2.77
N ILE A 98 -10.20 -25.14 -3.42
CA ILE A 98 -9.96 -23.85 -4.06
C ILE A 98 -8.98 -24.02 -5.22
N SER A 99 -9.07 -23.22 -6.29
CA SER A 99 -8.06 -23.25 -7.35
C SER A 99 -6.80 -22.49 -6.92
N ASN A 100 -5.64 -22.79 -7.52
CA ASN A 100 -4.40 -22.06 -7.22
C ASN A 100 -4.54 -20.55 -7.49
N SER A 101 -5.15 -20.16 -8.63
CA SER A 101 -5.39 -18.76 -8.97
C SER A 101 -6.23 -18.01 -7.93
N GLU A 102 -7.24 -18.68 -7.39
CA GLU A 102 -8.11 -18.13 -6.36
C GLU A 102 -7.39 -18.07 -5.01
N ALA A 103 -6.58 -19.07 -4.67
CA ALA A 103 -5.74 -19.05 -3.47
C ALA A 103 -4.72 -17.90 -3.52
N GLN A 104 -4.04 -17.69 -4.65
CA GLN A 104 -3.17 -16.54 -4.87
C GLN A 104 -3.94 -15.20 -4.71
N ARG A 105 -5.17 -15.13 -5.24
CA ARG A 105 -6.04 -13.95 -5.06
C ARG A 105 -6.39 -13.70 -3.59
N LEU A 106 -6.61 -14.75 -2.79
CA LEU A 106 -6.84 -14.62 -1.35
C LEU A 106 -5.58 -14.16 -0.62
N ILE A 107 -4.40 -14.72 -0.94
CA ILE A 107 -3.12 -14.27 -0.38
C ILE A 107 -2.89 -12.78 -0.65
N VAL A 108 -3.12 -12.30 -1.89
CA VAL A 108 -2.99 -10.87 -2.22
C VAL A 108 -3.92 -10.00 -1.38
N GLN A 109 -5.17 -10.43 -1.19
CA GLN A 109 -6.11 -9.70 -0.33
C GLN A 109 -5.65 -9.69 1.13
N LEU A 110 -5.15 -10.81 1.66
CA LEU A 110 -4.62 -10.89 3.02
C LEU A 110 -3.40 -9.97 3.21
N ILE A 111 -2.48 -9.88 2.24
CA ILE A 111 -1.36 -8.93 2.27
C ILE A 111 -1.87 -7.50 2.35
N ASN A 112 -2.87 -7.13 1.53
CA ASN A 112 -3.41 -5.77 1.52
C ASN A 112 -4.07 -5.43 2.85
N MET A 113 -4.87 -6.34 3.41
CA MET A 113 -5.48 -6.16 4.73
C MET A 113 -4.41 -6.06 5.84
N ALA A 114 -3.35 -6.87 5.77
CA ALA A 114 -2.24 -6.83 6.72
C ALA A 114 -1.52 -5.48 6.68
N PHE A 115 -1.30 -4.95 5.47
CA PHE A 115 -0.71 -3.63 5.29
C PHE A 115 -1.61 -2.54 5.88
N GLU A 116 -2.91 -2.57 5.61
CA GLU A 116 -3.86 -1.60 6.17
C GLU A 116 -3.89 -1.63 7.71
N LEU A 117 -3.93 -2.83 8.31
CA LEU A 117 -3.88 -3.01 9.77
C LEU A 117 -2.57 -2.47 10.35
N HIS A 118 -1.44 -2.79 9.73
CA HIS A 118 -0.12 -2.30 10.16
C HIS A 118 -0.05 -0.76 10.14
N MET A 119 -0.56 -0.13 9.08
CA MET A 119 -0.60 1.33 8.97
C MET A 119 -1.57 1.96 9.97
N ASN A 120 -2.69 1.30 10.29
CA ASN A 120 -3.69 1.78 11.27
C ASN A 120 -3.21 1.65 12.73
N ARG A 121 -2.31 0.71 13.05
CA ARG A 121 -1.68 0.58 14.37
C ARG A 121 -0.59 1.62 14.62
N SER A 122 -0.12 2.25 13.56
CA SER A 122 0.96 3.23 13.59
C SER A 122 0.42 4.67 13.64
N ASP A 123 1.31 5.64 13.83
CA ASP A 123 0.99 7.08 13.93
C ASP A 123 0.54 7.76 12.62
N PHE A 124 0.08 6.99 11.62
CA PHE A 124 -0.29 7.52 10.31
C PHE A 124 -1.74 8.01 10.28
N ARG A 125 -1.96 9.09 9.53
CA ARG A 125 -3.30 9.51 9.11
C ARG A 125 -3.68 8.80 7.83
N LYS A 126 -4.96 8.46 7.72
CA LYS A 126 -5.56 7.86 6.54
C LYS A 126 -6.31 8.90 5.71
N TYR A 127 -6.31 8.74 4.40
CA TYR A 127 -7.12 9.49 3.47
C TYR A 127 -7.72 8.54 2.44
N GLN A 128 -9.05 8.53 2.34
CA GLN A 128 -9.77 7.68 1.39
C GLN A 128 -9.68 8.31 0.00
N MET A 129 -9.00 7.63 -0.93
CA MET A 129 -8.99 7.97 -2.34
C MET A 129 -10.03 7.10 -3.07
N SER A 130 -10.24 7.35 -4.37
CA SER A 130 -11.27 6.66 -5.16
C SER A 130 -11.24 5.13 -5.05
N ASN A 131 -10.04 4.52 -5.06
CA ASN A 131 -9.88 3.05 -5.08
C ASN A 131 -8.92 2.49 -4.03
N LYS A 132 -8.37 3.33 -3.13
CA LYS A 132 -7.37 2.90 -2.14
C LYS A 132 -7.27 3.90 -0.99
N VAL A 133 -6.69 3.46 0.12
CA VAL A 133 -6.36 4.33 1.25
C VAL A 133 -4.91 4.80 1.13
N GLY A 134 -4.70 6.10 1.27
CA GLY A 134 -3.39 6.70 1.41
C GLY A 134 -3.07 6.98 2.88
N TYR A 135 -1.82 6.77 3.26
CA TYR A 135 -1.31 6.95 4.61
C TYR A 135 -0.22 8.02 4.64
N TRP A 136 -0.27 8.91 5.61
CA TRP A 136 0.65 10.06 5.69
C TRP A 136 0.92 10.49 7.13
N LEU A 137 1.98 11.28 7.31
CA LEU A 137 2.44 11.75 8.62
C LEU A 137 1.96 13.17 8.91
N GLU A 138 1.39 13.39 10.10
CA GLU A 138 1.06 14.74 10.55
C GLU A 138 2.31 15.61 10.73
N LYS A 139 2.10 16.91 10.63
CA LYS A 139 3.12 17.89 10.97
C LYS A 139 3.55 17.76 12.43
N ASN A 140 4.85 17.94 12.68
CA ASN A 140 5.53 17.82 13.97
C ASN A 140 5.56 16.39 14.56
N LYS A 141 5.17 15.35 13.81
CA LYS A 141 5.39 13.95 14.22
C LYS A 141 6.85 13.53 14.13
N LEU A 142 7.56 14.08 13.15
CA LEU A 142 9.00 13.90 13.00
C LEU A 142 9.74 15.13 13.50
N GLU A 143 10.97 14.95 13.98
CA GLU A 143 11.83 16.08 14.34
C GLU A 143 12.03 16.97 13.11
N LYS A 144 11.57 18.23 13.21
CA LYS A 144 11.61 19.22 12.11
C LYS A 144 10.97 18.71 10.82
N ASP A 145 9.96 17.84 10.93
CA ASP A 145 9.26 17.23 9.79
C ASP A 145 10.17 16.41 8.85
N LYS A 146 11.33 15.97 9.35
CA LYS A 146 12.35 15.26 8.60
C LYS A 146 12.62 13.89 9.19
N PHE A 147 12.95 12.95 8.31
CA PHE A 147 13.55 11.68 8.69
C PHE A 147 14.81 11.47 7.85
N ASN A 148 15.91 11.03 8.46
CA ASN A 148 17.22 10.90 7.81
C ASN A 148 17.59 12.13 6.95
N LYS A 149 17.36 13.34 7.49
CA LYS A 149 17.58 14.66 6.85
C LYS A 149 16.68 14.97 5.65
N VAL A 150 15.78 14.08 5.24
CA VAL A 150 14.84 14.27 4.14
C VAL A 150 13.51 14.78 4.69
N LEU A 151 13.01 15.87 4.10
CA LEU A 151 11.74 16.49 4.50
C LEU A 151 10.56 15.67 3.97
N LEU A 152 9.69 15.20 4.87
CA LEU A 152 8.48 14.43 4.53
C LEU A 152 7.19 15.22 4.73
N VAL A 153 7.22 16.28 5.52
CA VAL A 153 6.13 17.25 5.65
C VAL A 153 6.70 18.66 5.44
N GLY A 154 6.01 19.53 4.70
CA GLY A 154 6.50 20.88 4.45
C GLY A 154 5.40 21.89 4.20
N LYS A 155 5.77 23.17 4.10
CA LYS A 155 4.83 24.29 3.90
C LYS A 155 4.81 24.74 2.44
N GLN A 156 3.63 25.02 1.91
CA GLN A 156 3.40 25.65 0.61
C GLN A 156 2.37 26.77 0.76
N LYS A 157 2.83 28.03 0.82
CA LYS A 157 1.99 29.19 1.17
C LYS A 157 1.26 28.92 2.50
N GLU A 158 -0.06 29.05 2.52
CA GLU A 158 -0.92 28.81 3.70
C GLU A 158 -1.30 27.33 3.90
N LYS A 159 -0.73 26.40 3.12
CA LYS A 159 -1.02 24.97 3.21
C LYS A 159 0.22 24.20 3.67
N ASN A 160 0.01 23.00 4.19
CA ASN A 160 1.10 22.05 4.44
C ASN A 160 0.92 20.86 3.50
N TRP A 161 2.01 20.42 2.86
CA TRP A 161 2.04 19.20 2.07
C TRP A 161 2.64 18.06 2.90
N HIS A 162 2.12 16.87 2.69
CA HIS A 162 2.51 15.66 3.40
C HIS A 162 2.83 14.58 2.38
N TYR A 163 4.02 14.01 2.47
CA TYR A 163 4.34 12.80 1.73
C TYR A 163 3.57 11.63 2.34
N GLY A 164 2.94 10.84 1.48
CA GLY A 164 2.21 9.66 1.89
C GLY A 164 2.38 8.51 0.92
N ILE A 165 1.89 7.34 1.34
CA ILE A 165 2.02 6.10 0.60
C ILE A 165 0.72 5.30 0.59
N SER A 166 0.57 4.42 -0.38
CA SER A 166 -0.39 3.32 -0.36
C SER A 166 0.31 2.03 -0.77
N GLY A 167 0.00 0.90 -0.16
CA GLY A 167 0.58 -0.40 -0.50
C GLY A 167 -0.38 -1.29 -1.29
N ALA A 168 0.19 -2.19 -2.08
CA ALA A 168 -0.53 -3.27 -2.74
C ALA A 168 0.38 -4.50 -2.90
N GLY A 169 -0.06 -5.65 -2.39
CA GLY A 169 0.60 -6.93 -2.60
C GLY A 169 0.51 -7.40 -4.05
N LYS A 170 1.58 -7.99 -4.56
CA LYS A 170 1.64 -8.67 -5.85
C LYS A 170 2.43 -9.97 -5.68
N LEU A 171 2.01 -11.04 -6.35
CA LEU A 171 2.71 -12.31 -6.36
C LEU A 171 3.46 -12.58 -7.67
N TYR A 172 3.05 -11.92 -8.76
CA TYR A 172 3.70 -12.01 -10.08
C TYR A 172 4.47 -10.73 -10.42
N PRO A 173 5.66 -10.82 -11.03
CA PRO A 173 6.40 -12.04 -11.40
C PRO A 173 7.03 -12.78 -10.21
N PHE A 174 7.14 -12.11 -9.08
CA PHE A 174 7.53 -12.66 -7.79
C PHE A 174 6.89 -11.84 -6.66
N PRO A 175 6.85 -12.34 -5.42
CA PRO A 175 6.17 -11.68 -4.31
C PRO A 175 6.79 -10.34 -3.91
N VAL A 176 5.99 -9.27 -3.99
CA VAL A 176 6.38 -7.91 -3.58
C VAL A 176 5.22 -7.17 -2.92
N LEU A 177 5.57 -6.25 -2.02
CA LEU A 177 4.71 -5.14 -1.65
C LEU A 177 5.07 -3.95 -2.55
N MET A 178 4.16 -3.59 -3.45
CA MET A 178 4.31 -2.42 -4.31
C MET A 178 3.77 -1.18 -3.60
N ILE A 179 4.61 -0.16 -3.46
CA ILE A 179 4.26 1.09 -2.76
C ILE A 179 4.05 2.21 -3.78
N SER A 180 2.93 2.93 -3.69
CA SER A 180 2.68 4.13 -4.51
C SER A 180 2.85 5.38 -3.67
N SER A 181 3.54 6.38 -4.22
CA SER A 181 3.77 7.68 -3.58
C SER A 181 2.60 8.63 -3.79
N HIS A 182 2.27 9.41 -2.75
CA HIS A 182 1.20 10.41 -2.75
C HIS A 182 1.65 11.70 -2.08
N ILE A 183 0.91 12.77 -2.38
CA ILE A 183 1.05 14.05 -1.69
C ILE A 183 -0.34 14.51 -1.29
N PHE A 184 -0.49 14.81 0.00
CA PHE A 184 -1.73 15.31 0.59
C PHE A 184 -1.53 16.72 1.12
N PHE A 185 -2.55 17.56 1.02
CA PHE A 185 -2.53 18.90 1.56
C PHE A 185 -3.46 19.06 2.75
N THR A 186 -2.96 19.75 3.77
CA THR A 186 -3.71 20.14 4.96
C THR A 186 -3.67 21.66 5.15
N GLN A 187 -4.63 22.18 5.91
CA GLN A 187 -4.69 23.60 6.25
C GLN A 187 -3.65 23.96 7.33
N ASP A 188 -3.58 23.17 8.39
CA ASP A 188 -2.83 23.44 9.62
C ASP A 188 -1.70 22.43 9.89
N GLY A 189 -1.52 21.45 9.02
CA GLY A 189 -0.58 20.33 9.23
C GLY A 189 -1.26 19.04 9.70
N LYS A 190 -2.58 19.05 9.89
CA LYS A 190 -3.38 17.92 10.39
C LYS A 190 -4.71 17.75 9.66
N THR A 191 -5.43 18.83 9.41
CA THR A 191 -6.77 18.84 8.82
C THR A 191 -6.66 18.82 7.30
N ILE A 192 -7.04 17.70 6.69
CA ILE A 192 -7.00 17.51 5.23
C ILE A 192 -7.92 18.52 4.51
N ILE A 193 -7.49 19.00 3.35
CA ILE A 193 -8.34 19.81 2.48
C ILE A 193 -9.22 18.87 1.64
N GLU A 194 -10.53 18.81 1.93
CA GLU A 194 -11.43 17.85 1.26
C GLU A 194 -11.72 18.19 -0.22
N SER A 195 -11.54 19.45 -0.62
CA SER A 195 -11.75 19.83 -2.02
C SER A 195 -10.73 19.18 -2.95
N ASN A 196 -11.19 18.22 -3.77
CA ASN A 196 -10.38 17.54 -4.78
C ASN A 196 -9.69 18.53 -5.73
N SER A 197 -10.40 19.56 -6.20
CA SER A 197 -9.82 20.60 -7.06
C SER A 197 -8.63 21.30 -6.40
N ILE A 198 -8.75 21.63 -5.11
CA ILE A 198 -7.68 22.27 -4.35
C ILE A 198 -6.50 21.31 -4.13
N GLN A 199 -6.75 20.04 -3.79
CA GLN A 199 -5.72 19.01 -3.67
C GLN A 199 -4.93 18.86 -4.97
N HIS A 200 -5.63 18.71 -6.11
CA HIS A 200 -5.02 18.54 -7.43
C HIS A 200 -4.21 19.76 -7.87
N SER A 201 -4.76 20.97 -7.71
CA SER A 201 -4.07 22.21 -8.06
C SER A 201 -2.80 22.42 -7.21
N ALA A 202 -2.91 22.25 -5.88
CA ALA A 202 -1.77 22.40 -4.98
C ALA A 202 -0.68 21.35 -5.24
N LYS A 203 -1.08 20.09 -5.49
CA LYS A 203 -0.17 19.00 -5.86
C LYS A 203 0.62 19.33 -7.11
N ARG A 204 -0.04 19.68 -8.21
CA ARG A 204 0.61 20.05 -9.48
C ARG A 204 1.65 21.15 -9.28
N LYS A 205 1.32 22.16 -8.48
CA LYS A 205 2.26 23.24 -8.14
C LYS A 205 3.44 22.78 -7.29
N GLN A 206 3.22 21.91 -6.30
CA GLN A 206 4.27 21.46 -5.38
C GLN A 206 5.28 20.54 -6.07
N ILE A 207 4.79 19.63 -6.90
CA ILE A 207 5.59 18.59 -7.54
C ILE A 207 6.15 19.01 -8.90
N LYS A 208 5.93 20.27 -9.32
CA LYS A 208 6.32 20.80 -10.64
C LYS A 208 7.79 20.50 -11.00
N ASN A 209 8.68 20.53 -9.99
CA ASN A 209 10.11 20.30 -10.15
C ASN A 209 10.60 19.03 -9.43
N TRP A 210 9.69 18.10 -9.09
CA TRP A 210 10.07 16.83 -8.47
C TRP A 210 10.30 15.80 -9.56
N TRP A 211 11.57 15.57 -9.89
CA TRP A 211 11.99 14.47 -10.74
C TRP A 211 12.04 13.16 -9.95
N ASN A 212 12.36 12.05 -10.63
CA ASN A 212 12.36 10.72 -10.04
C ASN A 212 13.28 10.59 -8.83
N ASP A 213 14.39 11.33 -8.78
CA ASP A 213 15.31 11.37 -7.65
C ASP A 213 14.62 11.85 -6.35
N VAL A 214 13.82 12.91 -6.41
CA VAL A 214 13.08 13.47 -5.27
C VAL A 214 11.99 12.51 -4.80
N TRP A 215 11.23 11.93 -5.73
CA TRP A 215 10.21 10.94 -5.42
C TRP A 215 10.80 9.68 -4.79
N ARG A 216 11.85 9.14 -5.40
CA ARG A 216 12.61 7.99 -4.91
C ARG A 216 13.16 8.27 -3.52
N LEU A 217 13.86 9.38 -3.32
CA LEU A 217 14.46 9.71 -2.03
C LEU A 217 13.41 9.76 -0.91
N LYS A 218 12.24 10.36 -1.18
CA LYS A 218 11.14 10.40 -0.21
C LYS A 218 10.51 9.04 0.04
N LEU A 219 10.30 8.23 -1.00
CA LEU A 219 9.80 6.87 -0.87
C LEU A 219 10.71 6.02 0.03
N LEU A 220 12.00 5.99 -0.27
CA LEU A 220 12.97 5.22 0.49
C LEU A 220 13.09 5.73 1.94
N THR A 221 13.04 7.05 2.12
CA THR A 221 13.02 7.63 3.47
C THR A 221 11.77 7.20 4.25
N PHE A 222 10.60 7.20 3.61
CA PHE A 222 9.35 6.80 4.26
C PHE A 222 9.36 5.31 4.64
N ILE A 223 9.91 4.44 3.77
CA ILE A 223 10.06 3.01 4.09
C ILE A 223 11.10 2.77 5.17
N LYS A 224 12.20 3.54 5.21
CA LYS A 224 13.14 3.51 6.34
C LYS A 224 12.50 3.96 7.64
N TYR A 225 11.58 4.94 7.59
CA TYR A 225 10.81 5.31 8.77
C TYR A 225 9.88 4.17 9.21
N LEU A 226 9.15 3.56 8.26
CA LEU A 226 8.25 2.43 8.52
C LEU A 226 8.97 1.21 9.13
N SER A 227 10.19 0.94 8.68
CA SER A 227 11.03 -0.16 9.17
C SER A 227 11.89 0.19 10.37
N ASN A 228 11.79 1.40 10.94
CA ASN A 228 12.67 1.85 12.02
C ASN A 228 14.18 1.77 11.68
N ASN A 229 14.55 2.04 10.43
CA ASN A 229 15.89 1.86 9.85
C ASN A 229 16.41 0.40 9.80
N GLU A 230 15.56 -0.60 10.01
CA GLU A 230 15.92 -2.01 9.83
C GLU A 230 15.87 -2.42 8.35
N ASP A 231 16.60 -3.47 8.00
CA ASP A 231 16.64 -4.01 6.62
C ASP A 231 15.33 -4.68 6.18
N SER A 232 14.42 -4.91 7.13
CA SER A 232 13.10 -5.47 6.87
C SER A 232 12.09 -5.06 7.93
N PHE A 233 10.81 -5.16 7.59
CA PHE A 233 9.69 -4.98 8.51
C PHE A 233 8.67 -6.10 8.34
N TYR A 234 7.72 -6.20 9.27
CA TYR A 234 6.75 -7.28 9.33
C TYR A 234 5.32 -6.76 9.21
N LEU A 235 4.49 -7.48 8.47
CA LEU A 235 3.04 -7.38 8.56
C LEU A 235 2.54 -8.55 9.42
N GLU A 236 1.82 -8.23 10.49
CA GLU A 236 1.20 -9.23 11.36
C GLU A 236 -0.01 -9.85 10.68
N VAL A 237 0.00 -11.17 10.53
CA VAL A 237 -1.07 -11.93 9.88
C VAL A 237 -1.65 -13.05 10.77
N GLY A 238 -1.23 -13.07 12.03
CA GLY A 238 -1.69 -13.90 13.15
C GLY A 238 -0.91 -13.50 14.40
N GLY A 239 -1.23 -14.09 15.56
CA GLY A 239 -0.52 -13.80 16.82
C GLY A 239 0.97 -14.17 16.75
N GLU A 240 1.26 -15.25 16.02
CA GLU A 240 2.61 -15.78 15.81
C GLU A 240 3.04 -15.74 14.34
N GLU A 241 2.16 -15.30 13.44
CA GLU A 241 2.33 -15.40 11.99
C GLU A 241 2.65 -14.03 11.38
N LYS A 242 3.70 -13.97 10.55
CA LYS A 242 4.23 -12.71 10.00
C LYS A 242 4.61 -12.86 8.53
N ILE A 243 4.31 -11.83 7.74
CA ILE A 243 4.88 -11.64 6.40
C ILE A 243 6.08 -10.69 6.54
N LYS A 244 7.26 -11.14 6.12
CA LYS A 244 8.49 -10.34 6.19
C LYS A 244 8.72 -9.61 4.87
N ILE A 245 9.00 -8.31 4.92
CA ILE A 245 9.17 -7.45 3.75
C ILE A 245 10.51 -6.74 3.82
N ALA A 246 11.26 -6.72 2.73
CA ALA A 246 12.50 -5.96 2.63
C ALA A 246 12.23 -4.46 2.70
N SER A 247 13.13 -3.73 3.36
CA SER A 247 13.10 -2.26 3.40
C SER A 247 13.81 -1.64 2.21
N GLU A 248 14.63 -2.42 1.50
CA GLU A 248 15.27 -2.03 0.26
C GLU A 248 14.37 -2.38 -0.94
N PRO A 249 14.29 -1.47 -1.94
CA PRO A 249 13.54 -1.73 -3.16
C PRO A 249 14.30 -2.71 -4.04
N ILE A 250 13.60 -3.32 -4.99
CA ILE A 250 14.25 -4.07 -6.05
C ILE A 250 14.97 -3.10 -6.98
N HIS A 251 16.21 -3.44 -7.33
CA HIS A 251 17.07 -2.68 -8.21
C HIS A 251 17.04 -3.26 -9.64
N PHE A 252 17.05 -2.38 -10.63
CA PHE A 252 17.16 -2.74 -12.05
C PHE A 252 18.39 -2.07 -12.65
N LEU A 253 19.25 -2.83 -13.31
CA LEU A 253 20.37 -2.28 -14.07
C LEU A 253 19.91 -1.94 -15.48
N SER A 254 20.09 -0.69 -15.88
CA SER A 254 19.90 -0.22 -17.25
C SER A 254 21.24 0.09 -17.90
N LYS A 255 21.36 -0.21 -19.19
CA LYS A 255 22.54 0.13 -20.01
C LYS A 255 22.57 1.60 -20.44
N VAL A 256 21.47 2.30 -20.24
CA VAL A 256 21.30 3.71 -20.61
C VAL A 256 20.74 4.51 -19.44
N SER A 257 21.16 5.76 -19.33
CA SER A 257 20.69 6.72 -18.33
C SER A 257 19.88 7.85 -18.97
N TYR A 258 19.20 8.64 -18.15
CA TYR A 258 18.53 9.85 -18.59
C TYR A 258 19.23 11.09 -18.03
N ASP A 259 19.58 12.03 -18.91
CA ASP A 259 20.11 13.32 -18.49
C ASP A 259 18.96 14.22 -18.01
N ILE A 260 18.91 14.49 -16.69
CA ILE A 260 17.84 15.26 -16.08
C ILE A 260 18.06 16.74 -16.42
N PRO A 261 17.14 17.38 -17.14
CA PRO A 261 17.31 18.76 -17.55
C PRO A 261 17.27 19.71 -16.35
N ASN A 262 18.16 20.72 -16.34
CA ASN A 262 18.19 21.76 -15.32
C ASN A 262 16.89 22.59 -15.25
N GLU A 263 16.11 22.65 -16.33
CA GLU A 263 14.82 23.35 -16.40
C GLU A 263 13.71 22.47 -17.00
N ASN A 264 12.55 22.47 -16.34
CA ASN A 264 11.38 21.72 -16.81
C ASN A 264 10.65 22.46 -17.94
N LYS A 265 11.15 22.34 -19.18
CA LYS A 265 10.54 22.95 -20.39
C LYS A 265 9.29 22.24 -20.93
N LEU A 266 8.73 21.24 -20.23
CA LEU A 266 7.46 20.57 -20.63
C LEU A 266 6.23 21.50 -20.47
N GLU A 267 6.45 22.72 -19.99
CA GLU A 267 5.46 23.74 -19.66
C GLU A 267 4.48 24.12 -20.77
N LYS A 268 4.83 24.08 -22.06
CA LYS A 268 3.94 24.64 -23.09
C LYS A 268 2.74 23.76 -23.44
N GLU A 269 2.83 22.43 -23.34
CA GLU A 269 1.75 21.53 -23.73
C GLU A 269 0.75 21.29 -22.59
N ALA A 270 1.23 21.10 -21.35
CA ALA A 270 0.37 20.84 -20.20
C ALA A 270 -0.44 22.07 -19.73
N GLU A 271 0.05 23.29 -19.94
CA GLU A 271 -0.72 24.51 -19.67
C GLU A 271 -1.86 24.71 -20.68
N LEU A 272 -1.69 24.30 -21.95
CA LEU A 272 -2.74 24.34 -22.96
C LEU A 272 -3.87 23.33 -22.65
N ASP A 273 -3.53 22.11 -22.22
CA ASP A 273 -4.51 21.10 -21.80
C ASP A 273 -5.27 21.51 -20.54
N SER A 274 -4.62 22.26 -19.64
CA SER A 274 -5.24 22.77 -18.40
C SER A 274 -6.22 23.93 -18.64
N ILE A 275 -6.07 24.65 -19.75
CA ILE A 275 -6.96 25.75 -20.15
C ILE A 275 -8.15 25.21 -20.97
N ASN A 276 -7.95 24.12 -21.71
CA ASN A 276 -8.98 23.50 -22.55
C ASN A 276 -9.87 22.48 -21.84
N GLY A 277 -9.59 22.13 -20.57
CA GLY A 277 -10.44 21.26 -19.75
C GLY A 277 -11.54 22.02 -19.00
N PHE A 278 -12.39 22.75 -19.73
CA PHE A 278 -13.68 23.22 -19.23
C PHE A 278 -14.72 22.09 -19.39
N ASP A 279 -15.46 21.85 -18.30
CA ASP A 279 -16.78 21.20 -18.22
C ASP A 279 -17.05 19.95 -19.07
N GLU A 280 -16.83 18.77 -18.49
CA GLU A 280 -17.67 17.60 -18.82
C GLU A 280 -18.12 16.86 -17.54
N ASN A 281 -19.40 17.09 -17.21
CA ASN A 281 -20.35 16.23 -16.50
C ASN A 281 -20.25 16.04 -14.98
N ASP A 282 -20.69 17.07 -14.25
CA ASP A 282 -21.59 16.87 -13.11
C ASP A 282 -23.04 16.76 -13.66
N GLU A 283 -23.46 15.56 -14.09
CA GLU A 283 -24.90 15.26 -14.21
C GLU A 283 -25.36 14.56 -12.93
N GLU A 284 -26.02 15.34 -12.07
CA GLU A 284 -26.98 14.87 -11.08
C GLU A 284 -27.96 13.90 -11.72
N ILE A 285 -27.86 12.61 -11.38
CA ILE A 285 -28.99 11.69 -11.59
C ILE A 285 -30.00 11.96 -10.47
N LEU A 286 -30.88 12.92 -10.72
CA LEU A 286 -32.18 13.03 -10.09
C LEU A 286 -32.97 11.76 -10.43
N ILE A 287 -33.16 10.88 -9.45
CA ILE A 287 -34.16 9.81 -9.56
C ILE A 287 -35.50 10.43 -9.18
N THR A 288 -36.30 10.76 -10.20
CA THR A 288 -37.74 10.97 -10.07
C THR A 288 -38.49 9.67 -10.33
N GLU A 289 -39.40 9.39 -9.39
CA GLU A 289 -40.47 8.35 -9.33
C GLU A 289 -40.07 6.89 -9.08
#